data_AF-B8F1S8-F1
#
_entry.id   AF-B8F1S8-F1
#
_cell.length_a   1.000
_cell.length_b   1.000
_cell.length_c   1.000
_cell.angle_alpha   90.00
_cell.angle_beta   90.00
_cell.angle_gamma   90.00
#
_symmetry.space_group_name_H-M   'P 1'
#
loop_
_entity.id
_entity.type
_entity.pdbx_description
1 polymer ?
#
loop_
_entity_poly.entity_id
_entity_poly.type
_entity_poly.pdbx_seq_one_letter_code
_entity_poly.pdbx_strand_id
1 'polypeptide(L)'
;MKKDILHTLNVFLYISLLYSCSFTPLKSSQIISIKTGVFDFKEIEEGGIIEYSKNLIKENNKNICLTFKEAELDEIKEGEIFELLAGGYITWVKSGHLRDIKDKHNNLIKDLEGLKYSYIFSPIRFKNYSLFSYSHTTYSVNDNNYKILGQEIPIAKIISFESTKEFEKKYQVKNLKLNSEGLNIDFEQYRTGFAKINLKETSKEANYIYSYNFGVFDDSLTDSFQFFYKKNKCNYMLAYLTIQDKQTNEDKTYEIILNIKLFNDTVRLMFAKYSNLSTKKLKLPINE
;
A
#
# COMPACT_ATOMS: atom_id res chain seq x y z
N MET A 1 -8.30 56.87 0.85
CA MET A 1 -9.64 56.55 1.43
C MET A 1 -10.43 55.82 0.35
N LYS A 2 -10.90 54.57 0.44
CA LYS A 2 -11.09 53.53 1.48
C LYS A 2 -10.69 52.19 0.82
N LYS A 3 -9.75 51.38 1.35
CA LYS A 3 -9.90 50.24 2.29
C LYS A 3 -11.19 49.43 2.13
N ASP A 4 -11.01 48.17 1.71
CA ASP A 4 -11.62 46.90 2.19
C ASP A 4 -11.02 45.81 1.26
N ILE A 5 -9.96 45.04 1.56
CA ILE A 5 -9.70 44.09 2.67
C ILE A 5 -10.94 43.26 3.02
N LEU A 6 -11.22 42.23 2.19
CA LEU A 6 -11.89 41.02 2.66
C LEU A 6 -11.22 39.76 2.07
N HIS A 7 -10.13 39.39 2.76
CA HIS A 7 -9.66 38.04 3.09
C HIS A 7 -9.88 36.87 2.11
N THR A 8 -8.76 36.41 1.55
CA THR A 8 -8.29 35.02 1.56
C THR A 8 -9.11 34.11 2.48
N LEU A 9 -9.93 33.21 1.91
CA LEU A 9 -10.68 32.22 2.68
C LEU A 9 -9.72 31.13 3.16
N ASN A 10 -9.08 31.40 4.29
CA ASN A 10 -8.25 30.46 5.02
C ASN A 10 -8.81 30.39 6.44
N VAL A 11 -9.68 29.42 6.74
CA VAL A 11 -9.98 29.00 8.11
C VAL A 11 -10.19 27.48 8.12
N PHE A 12 -9.11 26.80 8.51
CA PHE A 12 -9.05 25.47 9.10
C PHE A 12 -10.01 25.34 10.28
N LEU A 13 -10.80 24.26 10.33
CA LEU A 13 -11.39 23.59 11.51
C LEU A 13 -12.45 22.62 10.95
N TYR A 14 -12.19 21.33 10.75
CA TYR A 14 -12.56 20.27 11.71
C TYR A 14 -11.94 18.92 11.25
N ILE A 15 -10.67 18.67 11.60
CA ILE A 15 -10.10 17.30 11.60
C ILE A 15 -10.05 16.74 13.05
N SER A 16 -10.50 17.51 14.03
CA SER A 16 -10.48 17.12 15.45
C SER A 16 -11.81 16.56 15.98
N LEU A 17 -12.84 16.33 15.15
CA LEU A 17 -14.20 16.05 15.67
C LEU A 17 -14.97 14.89 15.02
N LEU A 18 -14.26 13.92 14.44
CA LEU A 18 -14.84 12.59 14.16
C LEU A 18 -14.10 11.43 14.86
N TYR A 19 -13.28 11.73 15.87
CA TYR A 19 -12.78 10.76 16.85
C TYR A 19 -13.68 10.72 18.10
N SER A 20 -15.00 10.63 17.91
CA SER A 20 -15.94 10.19 18.95
C SER A 20 -17.33 10.09 18.34
N CYS A 21 -17.63 8.96 17.71
CA CYS A 21 -18.97 8.37 17.71
C CYS A 21 -18.91 7.01 17.04
N SER A 22 -19.07 5.99 17.87
CA SER A 22 -19.43 4.64 17.49
C SER A 22 -20.68 4.65 16.62
N PHE A 23 -20.52 4.44 15.32
CA PHE A 23 -21.57 3.91 14.47
C PHE A 23 -20.96 2.78 13.65
N THR A 24 -21.14 1.56 14.15
CA THR A 24 -20.98 0.34 13.37
C THR A 24 -21.91 0.41 12.16
N PRO A 25 -21.39 0.29 10.92
CA PRO A 25 -22.21 -0.09 9.79
C PRO A 25 -22.41 -1.61 9.82
N LEU A 26 -23.63 -1.99 9.48
CA LEU A 26 -24.19 -3.33 9.40
C LEU A 26 -23.28 -4.31 8.62
N LYS A 27 -23.10 -5.51 9.16
CA LYS A 27 -22.44 -6.65 8.50
C LYS A 27 -23.04 -6.88 7.11
N SER A 28 -22.19 -6.79 6.08
CA SER A 28 -22.48 -7.30 4.74
C SER A 28 -21.15 -7.48 3.98
N SER A 29 -20.34 -8.46 4.40
CA SER A 29 -19.28 -9.01 3.55
C SER A 29 -19.84 -10.25 2.85
N GLN A 30 -20.41 -10.08 1.66
CA GLN A 30 -20.58 -11.21 0.76
C GLN A 30 -19.21 -11.58 0.19
N ILE A 31 -18.62 -12.64 0.74
CA ILE A 31 -17.42 -13.29 0.21
C ILE A 31 -17.85 -13.99 -1.08
N ILE A 32 -17.39 -13.51 -2.24
CA ILE A 32 -17.55 -14.22 -3.50
C ILE A 32 -16.29 -15.07 -3.69
N SER A 33 -16.35 -16.34 -3.31
CA SER A 33 -15.34 -17.34 -3.66
C SER A 33 -15.59 -17.84 -5.07
N ILE A 34 -14.67 -17.61 -6.01
CA ILE A 34 -14.70 -18.23 -7.32
C ILE A 34 -13.88 -19.53 -7.23
N LYS A 35 -14.56 -20.68 -7.20
CA LYS A 35 -13.91 -21.99 -7.34
C LYS A 35 -13.44 -22.15 -8.79
N THR A 36 -12.14 -22.35 -9.00
CA THR A 36 -11.62 -22.95 -10.24
C THR A 36 -11.00 -24.31 -9.93
N GLY A 37 -11.15 -25.21 -10.89
CA GLY A 37 -11.12 -26.66 -10.72
C GLY A 37 -9.79 -27.26 -10.27
N VAL A 38 -9.94 -28.44 -9.67
CA VAL A 38 -8.92 -29.39 -9.22
C VAL A 38 -7.82 -29.58 -10.26
N PHE A 39 -6.58 -29.28 -9.88
CA PHE A 39 -5.40 -29.84 -10.52
C PHE A 39 -4.73 -30.80 -9.54
N ASP A 40 -4.86 -32.10 -9.83
CA ASP A 40 -4.14 -33.16 -9.14
C ASP A 40 -2.64 -33.05 -9.47
N PHE A 41 -1.82 -32.84 -8.44
CA PHE A 41 -0.37 -33.05 -8.54
C PHE A 41 0.04 -34.19 -7.62
N LYS A 42 0.69 -35.19 -8.23
CA LYS A 42 1.31 -36.35 -7.57
C LYS A 42 2.28 -35.90 -6.48
N GLU A 43 2.08 -36.50 -5.32
CA GLU A 43 2.99 -36.52 -4.17
C GLU A 43 4.36 -37.08 -4.59
N ILE A 44 5.44 -36.39 -4.25
CA ILE A 44 6.81 -36.93 -4.29
C ILE A 44 7.29 -37.01 -2.84
N GLU A 45 7.72 -38.22 -2.49
CA GLU A 45 8.06 -38.72 -1.15
C GLU A 45 9.13 -37.93 -0.40
N GLU A 46 9.05 -38.04 0.94
CA GLU A 46 10.01 -37.61 1.94
C GLU A 46 11.45 -38.10 1.66
N GLY A 47 12.42 -37.21 1.85
CA GLY A 47 13.83 -37.61 1.87
C GLY A 47 14.79 -36.50 2.29
N GLY A 48 15.24 -36.56 3.54
CA GLY A 48 16.58 -36.10 3.95
C GLY A 48 16.69 -34.68 4.53
N ILE A 49 16.80 -34.61 5.85
CA ILE A 49 17.38 -33.46 6.57
C ILE A 49 18.85 -33.32 6.12
N ILE A 50 19.21 -32.21 5.48
CA ILE A 50 20.62 -31.84 5.27
C ILE A 50 20.89 -30.52 5.99
N GLU A 51 21.66 -30.65 7.06
CA GLU A 51 22.31 -29.59 7.83
C GLU A 51 23.22 -28.76 6.90
N TYR A 52 22.88 -27.49 6.66
CA TYR A 52 23.71 -26.62 5.83
C TYR A 52 24.84 -25.99 6.67
N SER A 53 26.04 -26.49 6.41
CA SER A 53 27.33 -25.96 6.84
C SER A 53 27.48 -24.46 6.56
N LYS A 54 27.89 -23.69 7.57
CA LYS A 54 28.43 -22.33 7.44
C LYS A 54 29.69 -22.33 6.58
N ASN A 55 29.55 -22.09 5.28
CA ASN A 55 30.66 -21.62 4.45
C ASN A 55 30.35 -20.19 4.01
N LEU A 56 31.28 -19.26 4.27
CA LEU A 56 31.22 -17.86 3.84
C LEU A 56 31.07 -17.79 2.32
N ILE A 57 29.88 -17.48 1.83
CA ILE A 57 29.63 -17.21 0.41
C ILE A 57 29.94 -15.73 0.18
N LYS A 58 30.91 -15.46 -0.71
CA LYS A 58 31.22 -14.12 -1.25
C LYS A 58 29.92 -13.41 -1.66
N GLU A 59 29.68 -12.23 -1.07
CA GLU A 59 28.55 -11.36 -1.36
C GLU A 59 28.47 -11.04 -2.86
N ASN A 60 27.48 -11.61 -3.52
CA ASN A 60 27.00 -11.17 -4.82
C ASN A 60 25.48 -10.99 -4.69
N ASN A 61 24.94 -9.91 -5.26
CA ASN A 61 23.50 -9.57 -5.29
C ASN A 61 22.58 -10.67 -5.87
N LYS A 62 23.13 -11.81 -6.30
CA LYS A 62 22.40 -12.99 -6.79
C LYS A 62 21.54 -13.67 -5.71
N ASN A 63 21.80 -13.48 -4.42
CA ASN A 63 21.05 -14.16 -3.36
C ASN A 63 19.63 -13.61 -3.15
N ILE A 64 19.35 -12.35 -3.50
CA ILE A 64 18.03 -11.71 -3.31
C ILE A 64 16.99 -12.28 -4.30
N CYS A 65 17.45 -12.76 -5.45
CA CYS A 65 16.59 -13.22 -6.54
C CYS A 65 16.40 -14.73 -6.56
N LEU A 66 16.84 -15.43 -5.50
CA LEU A 66 16.42 -16.80 -5.26
C LEU A 66 14.89 -16.81 -5.20
N THR A 67 14.27 -17.64 -6.03
CA THR A 67 12.82 -17.76 -6.14
C THR A 67 12.22 -18.20 -4.81
N PHE A 68 11.90 -17.24 -3.96
CA PHE A 68 11.07 -17.45 -2.79
C PHE A 68 9.67 -17.77 -3.33
N LYS A 69 9.23 -19.03 -3.16
CA LYS A 69 7.84 -19.43 -3.42
C LYS A 69 6.96 -18.76 -2.37
N GLU A 70 6.59 -17.51 -2.58
CA GLU A 70 5.48 -16.90 -1.87
C GLU A 70 4.18 -17.28 -2.58
N ALA A 71 3.15 -17.59 -1.80
CA ALA A 71 1.83 -17.95 -2.32
C ALA A 71 1.34 -16.87 -3.28
N GLU A 72 0.86 -17.30 -4.45
CA GLU A 72 0.27 -16.41 -5.44
C GLU A 72 -0.89 -15.64 -4.81
N LEU A 73 -0.99 -14.35 -5.16
CA LEU A 73 -2.09 -13.53 -4.71
C LEU A 73 -3.35 -13.95 -5.50
N ASP A 74 -4.36 -14.46 -4.81
CA ASP A 74 -5.67 -14.80 -5.38
C ASP A 74 -6.75 -13.76 -5.06
N GLU A 75 -6.53 -12.86 -4.09
CA GLU A 75 -7.51 -11.86 -3.68
C GLU A 75 -6.98 -10.42 -3.49
N ILE A 76 -7.88 -9.46 -3.72
CA ILE A 76 -7.73 -8.05 -3.32
C ILE A 76 -8.79 -7.71 -2.27
N LYS A 77 -8.40 -6.90 -1.28
CA LYS A 77 -9.32 -6.29 -0.31
C LYS A 77 -9.74 -4.92 -0.80
N GLU A 78 -10.94 -4.50 -0.44
CA GLU A 78 -11.41 -3.15 -0.73
C GLU A 78 -12.22 -2.59 0.42
N GLY A 79 -12.33 -1.27 0.45
CA GLY A 79 -13.20 -0.58 1.38
C GLY A 79 -13.56 0.80 0.87
N GLU A 80 -14.51 1.42 1.53
CA GLU A 80 -14.98 2.76 1.24
C GLU A 80 -14.66 3.71 2.40
N ILE A 81 -14.25 4.93 2.08
CA ILE A 81 -14.10 6.03 3.03
C ILE A 81 -14.92 7.22 2.57
N PHE A 82 -15.67 7.83 3.48
CA PHE A 82 -16.44 9.04 3.18
C PHE A 82 -15.51 10.25 3.15
N GLU A 83 -15.47 10.94 2.00
CA GLU A 83 -14.71 12.16 1.81
C GLU A 83 -15.67 13.34 1.64
N LEU A 84 -15.81 14.12 2.72
CA LEU A 84 -16.73 15.26 2.80
C LEU A 84 -16.48 16.28 1.68
N LEU A 85 -15.22 16.56 1.36
CA LEU A 85 -14.84 17.52 0.31
C LEU A 85 -15.14 17.01 -1.10
N ALA A 86 -15.12 15.70 -1.30
CA ALA A 86 -15.52 15.08 -2.55
C ALA A 86 -17.04 14.93 -2.66
N GLY A 87 -17.77 15.03 -1.53
CA GLY A 87 -19.22 14.85 -1.48
C GLY A 87 -19.65 13.40 -1.67
N GLY A 88 -18.84 12.43 -1.22
CA GLY A 88 -19.15 11.02 -1.46
C GLY A 88 -18.15 10.05 -0.86
N TYR A 89 -18.25 8.78 -1.27
CA TYR A 89 -17.36 7.72 -0.82
C TYR A 89 -16.30 7.42 -1.86
N ILE A 90 -15.06 7.26 -1.41
CA ILE A 90 -13.94 6.79 -2.20
C ILE A 90 -13.70 5.31 -1.91
N THR A 91 -13.58 4.51 -2.97
CA THR A 91 -13.14 3.12 -2.86
C THR A 91 -11.62 3.03 -2.97
N TRP A 92 -10.99 2.38 -1.99
CA TRP A 92 -9.59 1.97 -2.04
C TRP A 92 -9.48 0.45 -2.27
N VAL A 93 -8.37 0.02 -2.84
CA VAL A 93 -8.02 -1.40 -2.99
C VAL A 93 -6.69 -1.67 -2.30
N LYS A 94 -6.55 -2.84 -1.69
CA LYS A 94 -5.36 -3.29 -1.00
C LYS A 94 -5.00 -4.71 -1.42
N SER A 95 -3.71 -5.03 -1.50
CA SER A 95 -3.23 -6.40 -1.67
C SER A 95 -3.75 -7.28 -0.52
N GLY A 96 -4.30 -8.46 -0.83
CA GLY A 96 -5.01 -9.34 0.13
C GLY A 96 -4.30 -9.59 1.48
N HIS A 97 -3.50 -10.64 1.56
CA HIS A 97 -2.77 -10.97 2.78
C HIS A 97 -1.60 -10.02 3.02
N LEU A 98 -1.46 -9.55 4.26
CA LEU A 98 -0.29 -8.77 4.69
C LEU A 98 0.97 -9.65 4.63
N ARG A 99 2.09 -9.05 4.27
CA ARG A 99 3.38 -9.73 4.14
C ARG A 99 4.29 -9.39 5.31
N ASP A 100 5.00 -10.40 5.79
CA ASP A 100 6.03 -10.20 6.80
C ASP A 100 7.20 -9.40 6.20
N ILE A 101 7.83 -8.59 7.03
CA ILE A 101 9.01 -7.82 6.62
C ILE A 101 10.25 -8.68 6.80
N LYS A 102 11.01 -8.83 5.73
CA LYS A 102 12.19 -9.68 5.68
C LYS A 102 13.42 -8.91 5.21
N ASP A 103 14.60 -9.40 5.57
CA ASP A 103 15.88 -8.88 5.10
C ASP A 103 16.24 -9.38 3.68
N LYS A 104 17.39 -8.95 3.15
CA LYS A 104 17.93 -9.39 1.85
C LYS A 104 18.19 -10.90 1.72
N HIS A 105 18.17 -11.63 2.84
CA HIS A 105 18.37 -13.07 2.92
C HIS A 105 17.05 -13.82 3.20
N ASN A 106 15.91 -13.12 3.12
CA ASN A 106 14.58 -13.66 3.39
C ASN A 106 14.39 -14.15 4.84
N ASN A 107 15.17 -13.62 5.79
CA ASN A 107 14.95 -13.85 7.21
C ASN A 107 13.99 -12.81 7.78
N LEU A 108 13.19 -13.22 8.76
CA LEU A 108 12.37 -12.30 9.55
C LEU A 108 13.26 -11.40 10.41
N ILE A 109 12.94 -10.11 10.43
CA ILE A 109 13.64 -9.12 11.26
C ILE A 109 12.91 -9.01 12.59
N LYS A 110 13.54 -9.47 13.67
CA LYS A 110 12.93 -9.56 15.01
C LYS A 110 12.32 -8.24 15.51
N ASP A 111 13.02 -7.13 15.30
CA ASP A 111 12.53 -5.80 15.71
C ASP A 111 11.28 -5.35 14.92
N LEU A 112 10.96 -5.99 13.80
CA LEU A 112 9.84 -5.69 12.91
C LEU A 112 8.73 -6.74 12.95
N GLU A 113 8.77 -7.72 13.85
CA GLU A 113 7.80 -8.83 13.92
C GLU A 113 6.33 -8.37 14.08
N GLY A 114 6.12 -7.23 14.75
CA GLY A 114 4.79 -6.62 14.90
C GLY A 114 4.42 -5.64 13.77
N LEU A 115 5.16 -5.63 12.66
CA LEU A 115 4.83 -4.92 11.44
C LEU A 115 4.62 -5.88 10.28
N LYS A 116 3.57 -5.64 9.48
CA LYS A 116 3.39 -6.30 8.18
C LYS A 116 3.09 -5.29 7.11
N TYR A 117 3.51 -5.56 5.88
CA TYR A 117 3.34 -4.62 4.77
C TYR A 117 2.33 -5.10 3.73
N SER A 118 1.84 -4.15 2.94
CA SER A 118 0.88 -4.36 1.85
C SER A 118 0.94 -3.18 0.87
N TYR A 119 0.28 -3.33 -0.28
CA TYR A 119 0.11 -2.24 -1.24
C TYR A 119 -1.33 -1.76 -1.26
N ILE A 120 -1.53 -0.44 -1.22
CA ILE A 120 -2.84 0.22 -1.29
C ILE A 120 -2.87 1.12 -2.53
N PHE A 121 -4.02 1.12 -3.20
CA PHE A 121 -4.32 1.95 -4.36
C PHE A 121 -5.62 2.73 -4.12
N SER A 122 -5.58 4.05 -4.29
CA SER A 122 -6.74 4.91 -4.02
C SER A 122 -6.63 6.26 -4.73
N PRO A 123 -7.72 6.86 -5.23
CA PRO A 123 -9.08 6.32 -5.32
C PRO A 123 -9.27 5.47 -6.57
N ILE A 124 -9.98 4.33 -6.44
CA ILE A 124 -10.31 3.43 -7.57
C ILE A 124 -11.69 3.73 -8.15
N ARG A 125 -12.64 3.99 -7.25
CA ARG A 125 -14.00 4.42 -7.58
C ARG A 125 -14.42 5.54 -6.66
N PHE A 126 -15.37 6.31 -7.12
CA PHE A 126 -16.06 7.30 -6.34
C PHE A 126 -17.56 7.12 -6.46
N LYS A 127 -18.22 7.13 -5.31
CA LYS A 127 -19.66 7.03 -5.18
C LYS A 127 -20.16 8.39 -4.72
N ASN A 128 -20.76 9.14 -5.64
CA ASN A 128 -21.29 10.45 -5.32
C ASN A 128 -22.48 10.33 -4.35
N TYR A 129 -22.44 11.11 -3.28
CA TYR A 129 -23.52 11.22 -2.31
C TYR A 129 -24.18 12.60 -2.47
N SER A 130 -25.22 12.66 -3.30
CA SER A 130 -26.02 13.86 -3.44
C SER A 130 -26.97 13.98 -2.24
N LEU A 131 -26.71 14.94 -1.35
CA LEU A 131 -27.61 15.32 -0.25
C LEU A 131 -28.99 15.81 -0.75
N PHE A 132 -29.11 16.16 -2.03
CA PHE A 132 -30.30 16.80 -2.61
C PHE A 132 -31.09 15.91 -3.59
N SER A 133 -30.61 14.70 -3.93
CA SER A 133 -31.32 13.80 -4.85
C SER A 133 -31.49 12.41 -4.26
N TYR A 134 -32.72 12.10 -3.88
CA TYR A 134 -33.14 10.88 -3.17
C TYR A 134 -33.07 9.56 -3.97
N SER A 135 -32.35 9.43 -5.10
CA SER A 135 -32.51 8.20 -5.89
C SER A 135 -31.34 7.58 -6.67
N HIS A 136 -30.17 8.19 -6.87
CA HIS A 136 -29.10 7.50 -7.63
C HIS A 136 -27.71 7.70 -7.03
N THR A 137 -27.23 6.69 -6.30
CA THR A 137 -25.78 6.55 -6.05
C THR A 137 -25.13 6.13 -7.35
N THR A 138 -24.38 7.04 -7.97
CA THR A 138 -23.63 6.74 -9.19
C THR A 138 -22.19 6.44 -8.81
N TYR A 139 -21.71 5.27 -9.22
CA TYR A 139 -20.30 4.90 -9.12
C TYR A 139 -19.59 5.38 -10.39
N SER A 140 -18.53 6.15 -10.20
CA SER A 140 -17.60 6.54 -11.25
C SER A 140 -16.27 5.86 -11.01
N VAL A 141 -15.79 5.08 -11.97
CA VAL A 141 -14.43 4.51 -11.94
C VAL A 141 -13.44 5.62 -12.24
N ASN A 142 -12.28 5.59 -11.58
CA ASN A 142 -11.19 6.52 -11.83
C ASN A 142 -10.52 6.22 -13.19
N ASP A 143 -11.22 6.53 -14.26
CA ASP A 143 -10.76 6.45 -15.64
C ASP A 143 -9.95 7.70 -16.03
N ASN A 144 -9.64 7.86 -17.32
CA ASN A 144 -8.87 9.01 -17.81
C ASN A 144 -9.62 10.36 -17.74
N ASN A 145 -10.95 10.34 -17.67
CA ASN A 145 -11.78 11.53 -17.67
C ASN A 145 -12.29 11.89 -16.27
N TYR A 146 -11.98 11.04 -15.28
CA TYR A 146 -12.41 11.20 -13.91
C TYR A 146 -11.81 12.46 -13.26
N LYS A 147 -12.71 13.34 -12.79
CA LYS A 147 -12.37 14.60 -12.13
C LYS A 147 -13.20 14.79 -10.86
N ILE A 148 -12.58 15.29 -9.79
CA ILE A 148 -13.27 15.82 -8.61
C ILE A 148 -13.06 17.33 -8.61
N LEU A 149 -14.14 18.11 -8.53
CA LEU A 149 -14.09 19.59 -8.58
C LEU A 149 -13.30 20.13 -9.79
N GLY A 150 -13.41 19.46 -10.95
CA GLY A 150 -12.72 19.84 -12.19
C GLY A 150 -11.24 19.44 -12.28
N GLN A 151 -10.67 18.84 -11.23
CA GLN A 151 -9.29 18.37 -11.21
C GLN A 151 -9.21 16.86 -11.48
N GLU A 152 -8.27 16.46 -12.33
CA GLU A 152 -7.98 15.05 -12.56
C GLU A 152 -7.42 14.43 -11.28
N ILE A 153 -7.94 13.25 -10.92
CA ILE A 153 -7.54 12.59 -9.69
C ILE A 153 -6.60 11.42 -10.00
N PRO A 154 -5.33 11.49 -9.56
CA PRO A 154 -4.39 10.39 -9.72
C PRO A 154 -4.76 9.22 -8.81
N ILE A 155 -4.34 8.02 -9.19
CA ILE A 155 -4.39 6.85 -8.30
C ILE A 155 -3.09 6.83 -7.52
N ALA A 156 -3.17 7.10 -6.21
CA ALA A 156 -2.07 6.95 -5.30
C ALA A 156 -1.63 5.49 -5.26
N LYS A 157 -0.32 5.26 -5.30
CA LYS A 157 0.30 3.94 -5.05
C LYS A 157 1.02 4.02 -3.70
N ILE A 158 0.57 3.23 -2.73
CA ILE A 158 0.98 3.35 -1.33
C ILE A 158 1.54 2.01 -0.84
N ILE A 159 2.69 2.04 -0.19
CA ILE A 159 3.24 0.97 0.63
C ILE A 159 2.76 1.25 2.06
N SER A 160 1.94 0.35 2.60
CA SER A 160 1.37 0.47 3.95
C SER A 160 2.01 -0.57 4.86
N PHE A 161 2.43 -0.13 6.05
CA PHE A 161 2.92 -0.98 7.14
C PHE A 161 1.93 -0.97 8.31
N GLU A 162 1.25 -2.08 8.51
CA GLU A 162 0.29 -2.31 9.58
C GLU A 162 1.02 -2.72 10.86
N SER A 163 0.72 -2.03 11.97
CA SER A 163 1.42 -2.16 13.25
C SER A 163 0.54 -2.75 14.35
N THR A 164 1.07 -3.73 15.08
CA THR A 164 0.41 -4.30 16.25
C THR A 164 0.57 -3.41 17.48
N LYS A 165 -0.21 -3.70 18.52
CA LYS A 165 -0.09 -3.01 19.82
C LYS A 165 1.29 -3.16 20.43
N GLU A 166 1.88 -4.34 20.30
CA GLU A 166 3.18 -4.70 20.86
C GLU A 166 4.29 -3.90 20.19
N PHE A 167 4.25 -3.80 18.86
CA PHE A 167 5.19 -2.96 18.11
C PHE A 167 5.06 -1.50 18.55
N GLU A 168 3.84 -0.98 18.61
CA GLU A 168 3.58 0.42 18.96
C GLU A 168 3.98 0.79 20.40
N LYS A 169 4.12 -0.16 21.32
CA LYS A 169 4.68 0.12 22.65
C LYS A 169 6.17 0.44 22.61
N LYS A 170 6.90 -0.16 21.68
CA LYS A 170 8.37 -0.10 21.63
C LYS A 170 8.89 0.83 20.54
N TYR A 171 8.24 0.82 19.38
CA TYR A 171 8.75 1.42 18.17
C TYR A 171 7.73 2.34 17.50
N GLN A 172 8.22 3.22 16.63
CA GLN A 172 7.43 3.99 15.67
C GLN A 172 8.15 3.98 14.32
N VAL A 173 7.42 3.76 13.24
CA VAL A 173 7.97 3.92 11.89
C VAL A 173 8.17 5.41 11.58
N LYS A 174 9.32 5.74 10.99
CA LYS A 174 9.71 7.11 10.63
C LYS A 174 9.78 7.33 9.12
N ASN A 175 10.51 6.46 8.42
CA ASN A 175 10.86 6.70 7.03
C ASN A 175 11.00 5.40 6.24
N LEU A 176 10.76 5.47 4.93
CA LEU A 176 11.03 4.42 3.96
C LEU A 176 11.81 5.04 2.79
N LYS A 177 12.92 4.43 2.39
CA LYS A 177 13.66 4.82 1.17
C LYS A 177 13.79 3.61 0.25
N LEU A 178 13.48 3.76 -1.03
CA LEU A 178 13.70 2.70 -2.00
C LEU A 178 15.14 2.72 -2.51
N ASN A 179 15.75 1.55 -2.68
CA ASN A 179 17.08 1.41 -3.28
C ASN A 179 16.96 0.99 -4.75
N SER A 180 16.65 1.93 -5.63
CA SER A 180 16.41 1.68 -7.06
C SER A 180 17.65 1.90 -7.95
N GLU A 181 18.85 2.08 -7.40
CA GLU A 181 20.07 2.35 -8.17
C GLU A 181 19.91 3.51 -9.20
N GLY A 182 19.23 4.60 -8.81
CA GLY A 182 19.12 5.83 -9.61
C GLY A 182 17.82 6.62 -9.48
N LEU A 183 16.75 6.06 -8.90
CA LEU A 183 15.44 6.71 -8.72
C LEU A 183 15.08 6.77 -7.22
N ASN A 184 15.69 7.68 -6.48
CA ASN A 184 15.34 7.87 -5.07
C ASN A 184 13.94 8.48 -4.98
N ILE A 185 13.02 7.78 -4.33
CA ILE A 185 11.69 8.33 -4.02
C ILE A 185 11.76 9.02 -2.67
N ASP A 186 11.43 10.30 -2.65
CA ASP A 186 11.12 11.02 -1.43
C ASP A 186 9.60 10.97 -1.20
N PHE A 187 9.17 10.24 -0.17
CA PHE A 187 7.76 10.16 0.20
C PHE A 187 7.29 11.39 0.99
N GLU A 188 8.21 12.20 1.53
CA GLU A 188 7.85 13.32 2.40
C GLU A 188 7.19 14.47 1.60
N GLN A 189 7.49 14.61 0.31
CA GLN A 189 6.85 15.60 -0.54
C GLN A 189 5.32 15.44 -0.63
N TYR A 190 4.79 14.22 -0.43
CA TYR A 190 3.35 13.93 -0.49
C TYR A 190 2.67 14.00 0.90
N ARG A 191 3.36 14.51 1.92
CA ARG A 191 2.79 14.79 3.26
C ARG A 191 2.10 16.14 3.34
N THR A 192 2.40 17.03 2.40
CA THR A 192 1.92 18.42 2.38
C THR A 192 1.16 18.71 1.09
N GLY A 193 0.20 19.64 1.14
CA GLY A 193 -0.60 20.05 -0.04
C GLY A 193 -2.06 19.63 0.05
N PHE A 194 -2.80 19.88 -1.03
CA PHE A 194 -4.24 19.63 -1.11
C PHE A 194 -4.59 18.14 -1.06
N ALA A 195 -3.85 17.32 -1.82
CA ALA A 195 -3.85 15.87 -1.69
C ALA A 195 -2.66 15.44 -0.82
N LYS A 196 -2.92 14.74 0.28
CA LYS A 196 -1.91 14.31 1.24
C LYS A 196 -2.05 12.85 1.58
N ILE A 197 -0.92 12.18 1.81
CA ILE A 197 -0.86 10.83 2.36
C ILE A 197 -0.34 10.96 3.79
N ASN A 198 -1.18 10.72 4.79
CA ASN A 198 -0.73 10.84 6.18
C ASN A 198 0.24 9.71 6.50
N LEU A 199 1.31 10.01 7.25
CA LEU A 199 2.29 9.00 7.65
C LEU A 199 1.65 7.91 8.50
N LYS A 200 0.72 8.26 9.37
CA LYS A 200 0.15 7.34 10.36
C LYS A 200 -1.36 7.52 10.44
N GLU A 201 -2.09 6.43 10.25
CA GLU A 201 -3.54 6.39 10.31
C GLU A 201 -4.01 5.18 11.12
N THR A 202 -5.28 5.17 11.55
CA THR A 202 -5.86 3.99 12.22
C THR A 202 -5.99 2.84 11.22
N SER A 203 -5.48 1.66 11.57
CA SER A 203 -5.55 0.48 10.73
C SER A 203 -7.01 0.02 10.51
N LYS A 204 -7.27 -0.58 9.35
CA LYS A 204 -8.52 -1.29 9.06
C LYS A 204 -8.37 -2.81 9.16
N GLU A 205 -7.16 -3.30 9.45
CA GLU A 205 -6.88 -4.72 9.58
C GLU A 205 -7.13 -5.20 11.01
N ALA A 206 -7.73 -6.39 11.15
CA ALA A 206 -7.93 -7.00 12.45
C ALA A 206 -6.57 -7.25 13.14
N ASN A 207 -6.50 -6.93 14.43
CA ASN A 207 -5.30 -7.04 15.29
C ASN A 207 -4.18 -6.00 15.05
N TYR A 208 -4.39 -5.04 14.16
CA TYR A 208 -3.47 -3.92 13.94
C TYR A 208 -4.11 -2.61 14.41
N ILE A 209 -3.28 -1.70 14.93
CA ILE A 209 -3.72 -0.41 15.49
C ILE A 209 -3.50 0.72 14.49
N TYR A 210 -2.32 0.79 13.87
CA TYR A 210 -2.01 1.85 12.92
C TYR A 210 -1.45 1.32 11.60
N SER A 211 -1.77 2.03 10.52
CA SER A 211 -1.14 1.89 9.20
C SER A 211 -0.15 3.03 9.01
N TYR A 212 1.10 2.70 8.71
CA TYR A 212 2.12 3.64 8.29
C TYR A 212 2.24 3.69 6.77
N ASN A 213 1.87 4.81 6.16
CA ASN A 213 1.68 4.89 4.71
C ASN A 213 2.82 5.66 4.03
N PHE A 214 3.41 5.08 3.00
CA PHE A 214 4.41 5.70 2.13
C PHE A 214 3.96 5.58 0.69
N GLY A 215 3.54 6.67 0.06
CA GLY A 215 3.00 6.60 -1.29
C GLY A 215 3.24 7.84 -2.13
N VAL A 216 2.94 7.67 -3.41
CA VAL A 216 3.11 8.69 -4.45
C VAL A 216 1.82 8.77 -5.28
N PHE A 217 1.55 9.94 -5.84
CA PHE A 217 0.42 10.15 -6.76
C PHE A 217 0.80 9.98 -8.24
N ASP A 218 2.09 10.01 -8.57
CA ASP A 218 2.61 9.83 -9.92
C ASP A 218 3.09 8.38 -10.16
N ASP A 219 3.88 8.19 -11.22
CA ASP A 219 4.38 6.87 -11.61
C ASP A 219 5.71 6.50 -10.96
N SER A 220 6.32 7.34 -10.11
CA SER A 220 7.68 7.16 -9.57
C SER A 220 7.87 5.80 -8.88
N LEU A 221 6.87 5.32 -8.13
CA LEU A 221 6.92 4.01 -7.48
C LEU A 221 6.91 2.87 -8.50
N THR A 222 6.04 2.98 -9.52
CA THR A 222 5.93 1.98 -10.57
C THR A 222 7.17 1.97 -11.46
N ASP A 223 7.68 3.14 -11.82
CA ASP A 223 8.89 3.30 -12.62
C ASP A 223 10.13 2.75 -11.87
N SER A 224 10.21 2.96 -10.56
CA SER A 224 11.26 2.38 -9.71
C SER A 224 11.21 0.86 -9.69
N PHE A 225 10.02 0.28 -9.50
CA PHE A 225 9.82 -1.17 -9.56
C PHE A 225 10.13 -1.74 -10.95
N GLN A 226 9.68 -1.08 -12.00
CA GLN A 226 9.92 -1.50 -13.38
C GLN A 226 11.41 -1.44 -13.73
N PHE A 227 12.10 -0.36 -13.36
CA PHE A 227 13.54 -0.20 -13.60
C PHE A 227 14.33 -1.32 -12.91
N PHE A 228 14.05 -1.54 -11.61
CA PHE A 228 14.70 -2.58 -10.83
C PHE A 228 14.46 -3.97 -11.44
N TYR A 229 13.20 -4.29 -11.78
CA TYR A 229 12.86 -5.58 -12.38
C TYR A 229 13.53 -5.79 -13.75
N LYS A 230 13.52 -4.78 -14.63
CA LYS A 230 14.16 -4.86 -15.95
C LYS A 230 15.65 -5.14 -15.84
N LYS A 231 16.34 -4.48 -14.89
CA LYS A 231 17.79 -4.60 -14.67
C LYS A 231 18.17 -5.94 -14.03
N ASN A 232 17.49 -6.32 -12.96
CA ASN A 232 17.90 -7.43 -12.10
C ASN A 232 17.14 -8.73 -12.37
N LYS A 233 16.04 -8.69 -13.16
CA LYS A 233 15.13 -9.82 -13.39
C LYS A 233 14.65 -10.45 -12.07
N CYS A 234 14.29 -9.58 -11.13
CA CYS A 234 14.12 -9.92 -9.73
C CYS A 234 12.83 -9.35 -9.18
N ASN A 235 12.03 -10.17 -8.52
CA ASN A 235 10.74 -9.79 -7.95
C ASN A 235 10.83 -9.09 -6.59
N TYR A 236 12.03 -8.92 -6.04
CA TYR A 236 12.24 -8.36 -4.71
C TYR A 236 13.14 -7.13 -4.77
N MET A 237 12.57 -5.97 -4.45
CA MET A 237 13.32 -4.70 -4.39
C MET A 237 13.82 -4.45 -2.97
N LEU A 238 15.07 -4.00 -2.83
CA LEU A 238 15.59 -3.54 -1.55
C LEU A 238 15.02 -2.15 -1.19
N ALA A 239 14.71 -1.97 0.09
CA ALA A 239 14.33 -0.70 0.68
C ALA A 239 14.93 -0.54 2.08
N TYR A 240 15.08 0.69 2.54
CA TYR A 240 15.54 1.03 3.87
C TYR A 240 14.38 1.55 4.70
N LEU A 241 13.96 0.78 5.70
CA LEU A 241 12.91 1.16 6.64
C LEU A 241 13.55 1.66 7.94
N THR A 242 13.28 2.90 8.29
CA THR A 242 13.74 3.51 9.55
C THR A 242 12.61 3.48 10.57
N ILE A 243 12.91 2.90 11.75
CA ILE A 243 12.06 2.94 12.93
C ILE A 243 12.80 3.67 14.05
N GLN A 244 12.05 4.27 14.96
CA GLN A 244 12.57 4.88 16.17
C GLN A 244 12.19 4.02 17.37
N ASP A 245 13.16 3.71 18.23
CA ASP A 245 12.91 3.16 19.56
C ASP A 245 12.40 4.28 20.48
N LYS A 246 11.22 4.07 21.08
CA LYS A 246 10.55 5.08 21.91
C LYS A 246 11.19 5.24 23.28
N GLN A 247 11.95 4.25 23.75
CA GLN A 247 12.61 4.32 25.06
C GLN A 247 13.95 5.06 24.97
N THR A 248 14.74 4.75 23.95
CA THR A 248 16.08 5.34 23.76
C THR A 248 16.05 6.57 22.85
N ASN A 249 14.96 6.78 22.11
CA ASN A 249 14.84 7.80 21.06
C ASN A 249 15.86 7.63 19.91
N GLU A 250 16.46 6.43 19.81
CA GLU A 250 17.43 6.09 18.77
C GLU A 250 16.73 5.55 17.51
N ASP A 251 17.21 5.99 16.35
CA ASP A 251 16.73 5.51 15.07
C ASP A 251 17.52 4.27 14.63
N LYS A 252 16.79 3.25 14.19
CA LYS A 252 17.33 2.03 13.58
C LYS A 252 16.83 1.92 12.15
N THR A 253 17.75 1.69 11.21
CA THR A 253 17.42 1.49 9.80
C THR A 253 17.69 0.05 9.41
N TYR A 254 16.68 -0.58 8.82
CA TYR A 254 16.72 -1.95 8.34
C TYR A 254 16.70 -1.98 6.82
N GLU A 255 17.57 -2.80 6.24
CA GLU A 255 17.44 -3.18 4.82
C GLU A 255 16.40 -4.30 4.71
N ILE A 256 15.32 -4.01 3.98
CA ILE A 256 14.17 -4.89 3.82
C ILE A 256 13.92 -5.21 2.35
N ILE A 257 13.21 -6.29 2.07
CA ILE A 257 12.75 -6.64 0.72
C ILE A 257 11.26 -6.32 0.55
N LEU A 258 10.91 -5.74 -0.60
CA LEU A 258 9.55 -5.47 -1.05
C LEU A 258 9.21 -6.34 -2.27
N ASN A 259 8.10 -7.07 -2.22
CA ASN A 259 7.69 -7.96 -3.29
C ASN A 259 7.02 -7.16 -4.44
N ILE A 260 7.70 -7.03 -5.57
CA ILE A 260 7.22 -6.38 -6.80
C ILE A 260 6.13 -7.22 -7.48
N LYS A 261 6.24 -8.56 -7.45
CA LYS A 261 5.21 -9.45 -8.02
C LYS A 261 3.87 -9.22 -7.32
N LEU A 262 3.86 -9.07 -5.99
CA LEU A 262 2.67 -8.76 -5.22
C LEU A 262 2.01 -7.43 -5.66
N PHE A 263 2.81 -6.39 -5.90
CA PHE A 263 2.30 -5.12 -6.44
C PHE A 263 1.66 -5.35 -7.82
N ASN A 264 2.36 -6.05 -8.71
CA ASN A 264 1.93 -6.34 -10.07
C ASN A 264 0.62 -7.15 -10.11
N ASP A 265 0.55 -8.21 -9.31
CA ASP A 265 -0.62 -9.10 -9.20
C ASP A 265 -1.83 -8.34 -8.64
N THR A 266 -1.61 -7.46 -7.66
CA THR A 266 -2.68 -6.59 -7.12
C THR A 266 -3.25 -5.68 -8.22
N VAL A 267 -2.40 -5.05 -9.03
CA VAL A 267 -2.81 -4.21 -10.16
C VAL A 267 -3.56 -5.02 -11.22
N ARG A 268 -3.12 -6.25 -11.54
CA ARG A 268 -3.82 -7.15 -12.46
C ARG A 268 -5.23 -7.51 -11.97
N LEU A 269 -5.36 -7.90 -10.70
CA LEU A 269 -6.66 -8.20 -10.08
C LEU A 269 -7.57 -6.97 -10.06
N MET A 270 -7.01 -5.78 -9.85
CA MET A 270 -7.77 -4.52 -9.97
C MET A 270 -8.31 -4.30 -11.38
N PHE A 271 -7.52 -4.51 -12.42
CA PHE A 271 -8.01 -4.38 -13.81
C PHE A 271 -9.07 -5.42 -14.14
N ALA A 272 -8.94 -6.65 -13.65
CA ALA A 272 -9.94 -7.69 -13.84
C ALA A 272 -11.29 -7.33 -13.20
N LYS A 273 -11.27 -6.74 -11.99
CA LYS A 273 -12.48 -6.31 -11.28
C LYS A 273 -13.05 -4.99 -11.79
N TYR A 274 -12.19 -4.06 -12.20
CA TYR A 274 -12.51 -2.71 -12.63
C TYR A 274 -12.03 -2.49 -14.07
N SER A 275 -12.68 -3.15 -15.03
CA SER A 275 -12.26 -3.14 -16.45
C SER A 275 -12.17 -1.76 -17.09
N ASN A 276 -12.90 -0.77 -16.57
CA ASN A 276 -12.88 0.62 -17.05
C ASN A 276 -11.81 1.49 -16.35
N LEU A 277 -11.00 0.92 -15.45
CA LEU A 277 -9.93 1.65 -14.78
C LEU A 277 -8.86 2.07 -15.78
N SER A 278 -8.35 3.28 -15.65
CA SER A 278 -7.34 3.76 -16.59
C SER A 278 -6.01 3.01 -16.45
N THR A 279 -5.58 2.37 -17.53
CA THR A 279 -4.24 1.80 -17.67
C THR A 279 -3.14 2.87 -17.77
N LYS A 280 -3.50 4.12 -18.09
CA LYS A 280 -2.55 5.24 -18.09
C LYS A 280 -2.19 5.70 -16.66
N LYS A 281 -3.15 5.61 -15.72
CA LYS A 281 -2.96 6.02 -14.32
C LYS A 281 -2.30 4.94 -13.46
N LEU A 282 -2.33 3.69 -13.92
CA LEU A 282 -1.85 2.53 -13.19
C LEU A 282 -1.05 1.62 -14.13
N LYS A 283 0.26 1.85 -14.22
CA LYS A 283 1.16 1.03 -15.04
C LYS A 283 1.50 -0.29 -14.31
N LEU A 284 1.75 -1.34 -15.08
CA LEU A 284 2.30 -2.60 -14.56
C LEU A 284 3.83 -2.51 -14.52
N PRO A 285 4.49 -2.79 -13.38
CA PRO A 285 5.94 -2.88 -13.33
C PRO A 285 6.49 -4.01 -14.20
N ILE A 286 5.75 -5.12 -14.30
CA ILE A 286 6.12 -6.33 -15.04
C ILE A 286 5.14 -6.52 -16.18
N ASN A 287 5.62 -6.30 -17.41
CA ASN A 287 4.92 -6.74 -18.62
C ASN A 287 5.44 -8.12 -18.97
N GLU A 288 4.65 -9.15 -18.67
CA GLU A 288 4.86 -10.52 -19.17
C GLU A 288 4.39 -10.64 -20.62
#